data_AF-M4ZAN9-F1
#
_entry.id   AF-M4ZAN9-F1
#
_cell.length_a   1.000
_cell.length_b   1.000
_cell.length_c   1.000
_cell.angle_alpha   90.00
_cell.angle_beta   90.00
_cell.angle_gamma   90.00
#
_symmetry.space_group_name_H-M   'P 1'
#
loop_
_entity.id
_entity.type
_entity.pdbx_description
1 polymer ?
#
loop_
_entity_poly.entity_id
_entity_poly.type
_entity_poly.pdbx_seq_one_letter_code
_entity_poly.pdbx_strand_id
1 'polypeptide(L)'
;MAKVWFAKGGDNPTLGEAVYELALSGCIMTLHVDPSFYRGLEPPRFASSGMDDFVGYRYVVIEVDQCEAIPGWRAGYYVLPMTPAEAMERLSR
;
A
#
# COMPACT_ATOMS: atom_id res chain seq x y z
N MET A 1 9.46 -6.46 -6.66
CA MET A 1 9.39 -5.04 -6.28
C MET A 1 8.01 -4.83 -5.68
N ALA A 2 7.94 -4.13 -4.55
CA ALA A 2 6.73 -3.90 -3.81
C ALA A 2 6.18 -2.53 -4.21
N LYS A 3 4.89 -2.49 -4.53
CA LYS A 3 4.22 -1.28 -4.98
C LYS A 3 3.40 -0.72 -3.83
N VAL A 4 3.60 0.56 -3.53
CA VAL A 4 2.86 1.26 -2.48
C VAL A 4 1.74 2.06 -3.12
N TRP A 5 0.53 1.78 -2.67
CA TRP A 5 -0.72 2.34 -3.14
C TRP A 5 -1.40 3.10 -2.00
N PHE A 6 -2.02 4.24 -2.32
CA PHE A 6 -2.81 5.00 -1.35
C PHE A 6 -4.30 4.76 -1.63
N ALA A 7 -5.00 4.12 -0.68
CA ALA A 7 -6.39 3.73 -0.87
C ALA A 7 -7.37 4.74 -0.25
N LYS A 8 -8.32 5.22 -1.05
CA LYS A 8 -9.54 5.93 -0.62
C LYS A 8 -10.72 4.97 -0.74
N GLY A 9 -11.65 4.98 0.23
CA GLY A 9 -12.83 4.12 0.20
C GLY A 9 -13.76 4.46 -0.97
N GLY A 10 -14.14 3.46 -1.78
CA GLY A 10 -15.08 3.63 -2.90
C GLY A 10 -15.31 2.35 -3.71
N ASP A 11 -16.18 2.42 -4.72
CA ASP A 11 -16.72 1.27 -5.47
C ASP A 11 -15.85 0.75 -6.62
N ASN A 12 -14.86 1.51 -7.11
CA ASN A 12 -13.98 1.06 -8.18
C ASN A 12 -12.66 0.54 -7.60
N PRO A 13 -12.21 -0.68 -7.97
CA PRO A 13 -11.15 -1.35 -7.24
C PRO A 13 -9.72 -1.08 -7.73
N THR A 14 -9.49 -0.40 -8.85
CA THR A 14 -8.18 -0.37 -9.53
C THR A 14 -7.98 0.87 -10.42
N LEU A 15 -8.33 2.07 -9.93
CA LEU A 15 -8.06 3.31 -10.66
C LEU A 15 -6.97 4.13 -9.95
N GLY A 16 -5.71 3.87 -10.32
CA GLY A 16 -4.54 4.61 -9.85
C GLY A 16 -3.24 4.01 -10.37
N GLU A 17 -2.13 4.70 -10.15
CA GLU A 17 -0.78 4.17 -10.29
C GLU A 17 -0.15 4.02 -8.90
N ALA A 18 0.83 3.12 -8.76
CA ALA A 18 1.60 3.00 -7.54
C ALA A 18 2.32 4.32 -7.27
N VAL A 19 2.20 4.84 -6.04
CA VAL A 19 2.81 6.12 -5.67
C VAL A 19 4.31 5.96 -5.46
N TYR A 20 4.72 4.79 -4.97
CA TYR A 20 6.12 4.43 -4.80
C TYR A 20 6.35 2.97 -5.17
N GLU A 21 7.51 2.68 -5.73
CA GLU A 21 8.01 1.33 -5.95
C GLU A 21 9.31 1.16 -5.18
N LEU A 22 9.31 0.24 -4.22
CA LEU A 22 10.47 -0.03 -3.38
C LEU A 22 10.56 -1.52 -3.09
N ALA A 23 11.71 -1.97 -2.60
CA ALA A 23 11.82 -3.33 -2.09
C ALA A 23 10.96 -3.50 -0.83
N LEU A 24 10.41 -4.69 -0.62
CA LEU A 24 9.72 -5.13 0.58
C LEU A 24 10.55 -4.85 1.83
N SER A 25 11.87 -5.03 1.77
CA SER A 25 12.78 -4.64 2.86
C SER A 25 12.68 -3.15 3.21
N GLY A 26 12.57 -2.28 2.21
CA GLY A 26 12.32 -0.85 2.39
C GLY A 26 10.93 -0.58 2.98
N CYS A 27 9.90 -1.32 2.54
CA CYS A 27 8.56 -1.22 3.13
C CYS A 27 8.55 -1.63 4.61
N ILE A 28 9.29 -2.68 4.96
CA ILE A 28 9.42 -3.16 6.35
C ILE A 28 10.16 -2.12 7.20
N MET A 29 11.26 -1.57 6.70
CA MET A 29 12.07 -0.60 7.46
C MET A 29 11.40 0.77 7.59
N THR A 30 10.86 1.30 6.49
CA THR A 30 10.34 2.67 6.42
C THR A 30 8.88 2.76 6.84
N LEU A 31 8.06 1.82 6.37
CA LEU A 31 6.62 1.81 6.65
C LEU A 31 6.24 0.89 7.81
N HIS A 32 7.21 0.21 8.44
CA HIS A 32 6.96 -0.76 9.50
C HIS A 32 5.90 -1.80 9.11
N VAL A 33 5.94 -2.23 7.84
CA VAL A 33 4.99 -3.22 7.36
C VAL A 33 5.27 -4.56 8.04
N ASP A 34 4.21 -5.25 8.44
CA ASP A 34 4.23 -6.52 9.15
C ASP A 34 3.38 -7.58 8.41
N PRO A 35 3.74 -8.88 8.46
CA PRO A 35 2.97 -9.94 7.83
C PRO A 35 1.51 -10.01 8.30
N SER A 36 1.20 -9.54 9.51
CA SER A 36 -0.16 -9.47 10.05
C SER A 36 -1.09 -8.52 9.27
N PHE A 37 -0.54 -7.59 8.49
CA PHE A 37 -1.31 -6.70 7.62
C PHE A 37 -1.75 -7.35 6.31
N TYR A 38 -1.40 -8.61 6.07
CA TYR A 38 -1.80 -9.35 4.88
C TYR A 38 -3.33 -9.42 4.76
N ARG A 39 -3.85 -9.05 3.59
CA ARG A 39 -5.29 -9.08 3.27
C ARG A 39 -5.67 -10.04 2.16
N GLY A 40 -4.72 -10.58 1.41
CA GLY A 40 -4.98 -11.57 0.35
C GLY A 40 -4.35 -11.18 -0.97
N LEU A 41 -4.75 -11.88 -2.03
CA LEU A 41 -4.31 -11.62 -3.41
C LEU A 41 -5.26 -10.67 -4.16
N GLU A 42 -6.37 -10.29 -3.55
CA GLU A 42 -7.34 -9.38 -4.16
C GLU A 42 -6.98 -7.93 -3.84
N PRO A 43 -6.96 -7.02 -4.85
CA PRO A 43 -6.69 -5.62 -4.62
C PRO A 43 -7.76 -5.02 -3.71
N PRO A 44 -7.38 -4.38 -2.59
CA PRO A 44 -8.32 -3.60 -1.80
C PRO A 44 -8.84 -2.43 -2.64
N ARG A 45 -10.10 -2.04 -2.42
CA ARG A 45 -10.80 -1.12 -3.32
C ARG A 45 -10.15 0.27 -3.34
N PHE A 46 -9.62 0.71 -4.50
CA PHE A 46 -8.92 2.00 -4.71
C PHE A 46 -9.79 3.02 -5.48
N ALA A 47 -10.39 4.01 -4.81
CA ALA A 47 -11.20 5.04 -5.48
C ALA A 47 -10.40 5.97 -6.43
N SER A 48 -11.07 6.44 -7.49
CA SER A 48 -10.53 7.13 -8.66
C SER A 48 -9.96 8.54 -8.39
N SER A 49 -8.90 8.86 -9.14
CA SER A 49 -8.11 10.10 -9.09
C SER A 49 -8.94 11.37 -9.37
N GLY A 50 -9.04 12.24 -8.36
CA GLY A 50 -9.48 13.62 -8.46
C GLY A 50 -8.76 14.42 -7.38
N MET A 51 -7.98 15.42 -7.78
CA MET A 51 -7.32 16.38 -6.89
C MET A 51 -8.36 17.22 -6.15
N ASP A 52 -8.98 16.64 -5.13
CA ASP A 52 -9.61 17.35 -4.03
C ASP A 52 -9.93 16.27 -2.99
N ASP A 53 -9.81 16.61 -1.71
CA ASP A 53 -10.28 15.75 -0.62
C ASP A 53 -9.29 14.66 -0.16
N PHE A 54 -8.20 15.11 0.49
CA PHE A 54 -7.42 14.35 1.48
C PHE A 54 -8.26 13.87 2.69
N VAL A 55 -9.55 14.23 2.76
CA VAL A 55 -10.54 13.82 3.78
C VAL A 55 -11.14 12.44 3.41
N GLY A 56 -10.31 11.44 3.10
CA GLY A 56 -10.85 10.12 2.74
C GLY A 56 -9.85 8.99 2.51
N TYR A 57 -8.57 9.31 2.47
CA TYR A 57 -7.52 8.31 2.44
C TYR A 57 -7.35 7.69 3.83
N ARG A 58 -7.89 6.48 4.02
CA ARG A 58 -7.83 5.82 5.34
C ARG A 58 -6.68 4.83 5.48
N TYR A 59 -6.16 4.28 4.38
CA TYR A 59 -5.19 3.17 4.45
C TYR A 59 -4.15 3.23 3.34
N VAL A 60 -2.94 2.77 3.68
CA VAL A 60 -1.85 2.53 2.74
C VAL A 60 -1.82 1.05 2.41
N VAL A 61 -1.61 0.72 1.14
CA VAL A 61 -1.61 -0.66 0.67
C VAL A 61 -0.29 -0.97 0.02
N ILE A 62 0.29 -2.12 0.33
CA ILE A 62 1.53 -2.59 -0.29
C ILE A 62 1.21 -3.86 -1.06
N GLU A 63 1.39 -3.82 -2.36
CA GLU A 63 1.34 -5.00 -3.21
C GLU A 63 2.74 -5.60 -3.27
N VAL A 64 2.86 -6.84 -2.83
CA VAL A 64 4.09 -7.62 -2.87
C VAL A 64 3.98 -8.63 -4.01
N ASP A 65 4.88 -8.49 -4.97
CA ASP A 65 4.99 -9.42 -6.08
C ASP A 65 5.49 -10.80 -5.64
N GLN A 66 5.17 -11.86 -6.39
CA GLN A 66 5.63 -13.21 -6.11
C GLN A 66 7.16 -13.35 -6.08
N CYS A 67 7.88 -12.56 -6.88
CA CYS A 67 9.34 -12.53 -6.85
C CYS A 67 9.91 -11.92 -5.56
N GLU A 68 9.12 -11.21 -4.78
CA GLU A 68 9.56 -10.61 -3.50
C GLU A 68 8.98 -11.26 -2.26
N ALA A 69 8.18 -12.32 -2.43
CA ALA A 69 7.72 -13.14 -1.33
C ALA A 69 8.91 -13.90 -0.71
N ILE A 70 9.57 -13.28 0.27
CA ILE A 70 10.61 -13.91 1.10
C ILE A 70 9.96 -14.85 2.13
N PRO A 71 10.69 -15.84 2.70
CA PRO A 71 10.14 -16.69 3.75
C PRO A 71 9.56 -15.87 4.92
N GLY A 72 8.28 -16.09 5.24
CA GLY A 72 7.50 -15.32 6.22
C GLY A 72 6.59 -14.25 5.61
N TRP A 73 6.77 -13.93 4.33
CA TRP A 73 5.99 -12.98 3.56
C TRP A 73 5.29 -13.65 2.39
N ARG A 74 4.05 -13.25 2.14
CA ARG A 74 3.22 -13.74 1.04
C ARG A 74 3.11 -12.69 -0.06
N ALA A 75 3.04 -13.15 -1.31
CA ALA A 75 2.63 -12.29 -2.40
C ALA A 75 1.17 -11.87 -2.20
N GLY A 76 0.84 -10.65 -2.61
CA GLY A 76 -0.48 -10.05 -2.47
C GLY A 76 -0.46 -8.69 -1.78
N TYR A 77 -1.61 -8.28 -1.26
CA TYR A 77 -1.86 -6.96 -0.74
C TYR A 77 -1.80 -6.93 0.79
N TYR A 78 -1.04 -5.98 1.32
CA TYR A 78 -0.91 -5.68 2.74
C TYR A 78 -1.55 -4.32 3.01
N VAL A 79 -2.48 -4.23 3.96
CA VAL A 79 -3.18 -2.98 4.27
C VAL A 79 -2.70 -2.45 5.61
N LEU A 80 -2.00 -1.33 5.58
CA LEU A 80 -1.44 -0.69 6.76
C LEU A 80 -2.49 0.19 7.42
N PRO A 81 -2.59 0.17 8.77
CA PRO A 81 -3.48 1.02 9.54
C PRO A 81 -2.90 2.44 9.72
N MET A 82 -2.41 3.05 8.64
CA MET A 82 -1.84 4.40 8.65
C MET A 82 -2.38 5.22 7.48
N THR A 83 -2.32 6.54 7.63
CA THR A 83 -2.74 7.46 6.58
C THR A 83 -1.63 7.63 5.53
N PRO A 84 -1.97 7.91 4.26
CA PRO A 84 -0.98 8.24 3.24
C PRO A 84 -0.07 9.41 3.59
N ALA A 85 -0.56 10.41 4.33
CA ALA A 85 0.26 11.51 4.81
C ALA A 85 1.41 10.99 5.69
N GLU A 86 1.10 10.11 6.66
CA GLU A 86 2.12 9.50 7.53
C GLU A 86 3.11 8.64 6.73
N ALA A 87 2.63 7.87 5.76
CA ALA A 87 3.52 7.09 4.89
C ALA A 87 4.41 7.97 4.01
N MET A 88 3.88 9.05 3.42
CA MET A 88 4.66 10.01 2.64
C MET A 88 5.72 10.71 3.47
N GLU A 89 5.41 11.12 4.70
CA GLU A 89 6.40 11.72 5.61
C GLU A 89 7.55 10.74 5.91
N ARG A 90 7.26 9.45 6.06
CA ARG A 90 8.30 8.43 6.29
C ARG A 90 9.10 8.11 5.03
N LEU A 91 8.45 8.07 3.86
CA LEU A 91 9.10 7.78 2.58
C LEU A 91 9.91 8.97 2.02
N SER A 92 9.59 10.20 2.42
CA SER A 92 10.30 11.42 1.99
C SER A 92 11.55 11.74 2.81
N ARG A 93 11.95 10.86 3.74
CA ARG A 93 13.02 11.08 4.72
C ARG A 93 14.18 10.13 4.48
#